data_AF-A0A1E5XPK7-F1
#
_entry.id   AF-A0A1E5XPK7-F1
#
_cell.length_a   1.000
_cell.length_b   1.000
_cell.length_c   1.000
_cell.angle_alpha   90.00
_cell.angle_beta   90.00
_cell.angle_gamma   90.00
#
_symmetry.space_group_name_H-M   'P 1'
#
loop_
_entity.id
_entity.type
_entity.pdbx_description
1 polymer ?
#
loop_
_entity_poly.entity_id
_entity_poly.type
_entity_poly.pdbx_seq_one_letter_code
_entity_poly.pdbx_strand_id
1 'polypeptide(L)'
;MHDAFMTTLEPDDRNHTSTMTTYALVSVACPHCGGQFLENAKLVRPDGGAWCPHCEKLFTLDPGNQATRRTLAEAKAARRRRKERLNGLRATWMVPPPPKPLLMGDVLRALDELLLRLDGLTERKRS
;
A
#
# COMPACT_ATOMS: atom_id res chain seq x y z
N MET A 1 -35.40 2.67 41.14
CA MET A 1 -34.31 3.62 41.42
C MET A 1 -33.00 2.86 41.31
N HIS A 2 -32.24 3.19 40.26
CA HIS A 2 -30.83 2.90 39.98
C HIS A 2 -30.37 1.44 39.83
N ASP A 3 -30.39 1.01 38.55
CA ASP A 3 -29.53 -0.01 37.97
C ASP A 3 -28.04 0.35 38.10
N ALA A 4 -27.21 -0.61 38.50
CA ALA A 4 -25.75 -0.51 38.45
C ALA A 4 -25.21 -1.61 37.51
N PHE A 5 -25.29 -1.35 36.20
CA PHE A 5 -24.63 -2.17 35.19
C PHE A 5 -23.18 -1.68 35.06
N MET A 6 -22.25 -2.36 35.73
CA MET A 6 -20.81 -2.16 35.50
C MET A 6 -20.44 -2.74 34.15
N THR A 7 -20.45 -1.91 33.10
CA THR A 7 -19.86 -2.26 31.81
C THR A 7 -18.35 -2.17 31.93
N THR A 8 -17.71 -3.33 32.02
CA THR A 8 -16.28 -3.52 31.77
C THR A 8 -15.94 -2.98 30.38
N LEU A 9 -15.18 -1.89 30.33
CA LEU A 9 -14.54 -1.41 29.12
C LEU A 9 -13.42 -2.39 28.74
N GLU A 10 -13.74 -3.35 27.87
CA GLU A 10 -12.74 -4.12 27.14
C GLU A 10 -11.96 -3.17 26.21
N PRO A 11 -10.64 -3.01 26.36
CA PRO A 11 -9.85 -2.22 25.42
C PRO A 11 -9.49 -3.09 24.22
N ASP A 12 -10.46 -3.31 23.33
CA ASP A 12 -10.23 -3.99 22.05
C ASP A 12 -9.96 -2.96 20.95
N ASP A 13 -8.70 -2.49 20.84
CA ASP A 13 -8.27 -1.78 19.63
C ASP A 13 -6.74 -1.81 19.41
N ARG A 14 -6.09 -2.96 19.64
CA ARG A 14 -4.65 -3.12 19.40
C ARG A 14 -4.28 -3.65 18.01
N ASN A 15 -5.20 -3.62 17.05
CA ASN A 15 -4.88 -4.08 15.69
C ASN A 15 -5.60 -3.36 14.56
N HIS A 16 -5.99 -2.09 14.75
CA HIS A 16 -6.23 -1.22 13.61
C HIS A 16 -4.90 -1.00 12.88
N THR A 17 -4.68 -1.82 11.87
CA THR A 17 -3.63 -1.61 10.88
C THR A 17 -3.90 -0.23 10.29
N SER A 18 -3.18 0.78 10.80
CA SER A 18 -3.30 2.16 10.38
C SER A 18 -2.96 2.24 8.91
N THR A 19 -4.00 2.10 8.07
CA THR A 19 -3.85 2.01 6.63
C THR A 19 -3.57 3.43 6.18
N MET A 20 -2.29 3.81 6.07
CA MET A 20 -1.90 5.13 5.58
C MET A 20 -2.49 5.34 4.18
N THR A 21 -3.56 6.13 4.11
CA THR A 21 -4.30 6.30 2.86
C THR A 21 -3.50 7.18 1.89
N THR A 22 -3.44 6.76 0.63
CA THR A 22 -2.81 7.54 -0.45
C THR A 22 -3.80 8.42 -1.19
N TYR A 23 -4.99 8.63 -0.62
CA TYR A 23 -6.03 9.40 -1.26
C TYR A 23 -5.62 10.87 -1.32
N ALA A 24 -5.58 11.41 -2.53
CA ALA A 24 -5.58 12.85 -2.76
C ALA A 24 -7.02 13.21 -3.12
N LEU A 25 -7.56 14.25 -2.50
CA LEU A 25 -8.90 14.74 -2.77
C LEU A 25 -8.80 16.02 -3.61
N VAL A 26 -9.78 16.23 -4.47
CA VAL A 26 -9.95 17.45 -5.27
C VAL A 26 -11.33 18.02 -5.03
N SER A 27 -11.43 19.34 -4.92
CA SER A 27 -12.72 20.03 -4.90
C SER A 27 -13.28 20.09 -6.32
N VAL A 28 -14.53 19.68 -6.47
CA VAL A 28 -15.24 19.61 -7.74
C VAL A 28 -16.59 20.30 -7.59
N ALA A 29 -16.96 21.12 -8.58
CA ALA A 29 -18.30 21.70 -8.68
C ALA A 29 -19.15 20.89 -9.66
N CYS A 30 -20.38 20.56 -9.26
CA CYS A 30 -21.34 19.88 -10.13
C CYS A 30 -21.96 20.89 -11.12
N PRO A 31 -21.91 20.64 -12.44
CA PRO A 31 -22.53 21.52 -13.44
C PRO A 31 -24.06 21.49 -13.41
N HIS A 32 -24.67 20.48 -12.78
CA HIS A 32 -26.13 20.33 -12.77
C HIS A 32 -26.83 21.04 -11.61
N CYS A 33 -26.20 21.08 -10.43
CA CYS A 33 -26.79 21.68 -9.23
C CYS A 33 -25.93 22.80 -8.62
N GLY A 34 -24.72 23.03 -9.13
CA GLY A 34 -23.77 24.01 -8.58
C GLY A 34 -23.10 23.58 -7.27
N GLY A 35 -23.48 22.43 -6.70
CA GLY A 35 -22.91 21.94 -5.44
C GLY A 35 -21.43 21.61 -5.54
N GLN A 36 -20.67 21.96 -4.50
CA GLN A 36 -19.24 21.65 -4.38
C GLN A 36 -19.01 20.46 -3.45
N PHE A 37 -18.14 19.54 -3.86
CA PHE A 37 -17.83 18.34 -3.09
C PHE A 37 -16.39 17.89 -3.31
N LEU A 38 -15.90 17.04 -2.41
CA LEU A 38 -14.56 16.46 -2.50
C LEU A 38 -14.62 15.09 -3.18
N GLU A 39 -13.79 14.89 -4.19
CA GLU A 39 -13.69 13.62 -4.94
C GLU A 39 -12.25 13.11 -4.95
N ASN A 40 -12.08 11.80 -5.09
CA ASN A 40 -10.76 11.19 -5.19
C ASN A 40 -10.06 11.61 -6.49
N ALA A 41 -8.82 12.10 -6.40
CA ALA A 41 -8.00 12.51 -7.54
C ALA A 41 -7.68 11.36 -8.52
N LYS A 42 -7.86 10.10 -8.10
CA LYS A 42 -7.78 8.97 -9.03
C LYS A 42 -8.88 9.04 -10.09
N LEU A 43 -10.01 9.72 -9.81
CA LEU A 43 -11.24 9.71 -10.61
C LEU A 43 -11.44 8.30 -11.14
N VAL A 44 -11.80 7.39 -10.23
CA VAL A 44 -11.71 5.93 -10.41
C VAL A 44 -12.44 5.40 -11.66
N ARG A 45 -13.26 6.25 -12.29
CA ARG A 45 -14.07 5.93 -13.46
C ARG A 45 -13.26 6.12 -14.76
N PRO A 46 -13.35 5.18 -15.72
CA PRO A 46 -12.61 5.21 -16.99
C PRO A 46 -12.71 6.53 -17.75
N ASP A 47 -13.84 7.23 -17.61
CA ASP A 47 -14.17 8.43 -18.39
C ASP A 47 -13.81 9.73 -17.66
N GLY A 48 -13.16 9.65 -16.49
CA GLY A 48 -12.88 10.82 -15.65
C GLY A 48 -14.13 11.48 -15.06
N GLY A 49 -15.25 10.75 -15.01
CA GLY A 49 -16.51 11.24 -14.46
C GLY A 49 -16.52 11.34 -12.94
N ALA A 50 -17.22 12.36 -12.44
CA ALA A 50 -17.48 12.58 -11.02
C ALA A 50 -18.98 12.41 -10.74
N TRP A 51 -19.31 11.79 -9.59
CA TRP A 51 -20.70 11.63 -9.16
C TRP A 51 -21.02 12.67 -8.10
N CYS A 52 -22.07 13.46 -8.32
CA CYS A 52 -22.46 14.49 -7.39
C CYS A 52 -23.29 13.89 -6.23
N PRO A 53 -22.91 14.08 -4.95
CA PRO A 53 -23.70 13.61 -3.82
C PRO A 53 -24.97 14.43 -3.56
N HIS A 54 -25.10 15.60 -4.17
CA HIS A 54 -26.26 16.49 -3.94
C HIS A 54 -27.44 16.20 -4.87
N CYS A 55 -27.15 15.89 -6.13
CA CYS A 55 -28.18 15.65 -7.14
C CYS A 55 -28.06 14.28 -7.81
N GLU A 56 -27.15 13.44 -7.31
CA GLU A 56 -26.92 12.04 -7.72
C GLU A 56 -26.62 11.84 -9.22
N LYS A 57 -26.26 12.91 -9.92
CA LYS A 57 -25.92 12.89 -11.34
C LYS A 57 -24.45 12.60 -11.56
N LEU A 58 -24.17 11.73 -12.52
CA LEU A 58 -22.85 11.51 -13.07
C LEU A 58 -22.58 12.55 -14.16
N PHE A 59 -21.42 13.21 -14.10
CA PHE A 59 -20.97 14.15 -15.12
C PHE A 59 -19.49 13.95 -15.40
N THR A 60 -19.07 14.31 -16.61
CA THR A 60 -17.65 14.32 -16.99
C THR A 60 -17.04 15.66 -16.60
N LEU A 61 -15.82 15.62 -16.06
CA LEU A 61 -15.04 16.82 -15.88
C LEU A 61 -14.56 17.30 -17.24
N ASP A 62 -14.92 18.53 -17.61
CA ASP A 62 -14.57 19.11 -18.91
C ASP A 62 -13.05 19.05 -19.15
N PRO A 63 -12.58 18.23 -20.12
CA PRO A 63 -11.17 18.12 -20.46
C PRO A 63 -10.62 19.37 -21.17
N GLY A 64 -11.49 20.28 -21.62
CA GLY A 64 -11.14 21.59 -22.15
C GLY A 64 -10.80 22.61 -21.07
N ASN A 65 -11.33 22.44 -19.85
CA ASN A 65 -11.10 23.37 -18.74
C ASN A 65 -9.67 23.23 -18.20
N GLN A 66 -8.81 24.19 -18.55
CA GLN A 66 -7.40 24.19 -18.17
C GLN A 66 -7.20 24.21 -16.64
N ALA A 67 -8.07 24.88 -15.88
CA ALA A 67 -7.98 24.92 -14.42
C ALA A 67 -8.24 23.54 -13.81
N THR A 68 -9.32 22.86 -14.23
CA THR A 68 -9.65 21.50 -13.79
C THR A 68 -8.52 20.52 -14.10
N ARG A 69 -7.93 20.62 -15.30
CA ARG A 69 -6.78 19.77 -15.69
C ARG A 69 -5.57 19.97 -14.79
N ARG A 70 -5.22 21.23 -14.48
CA ARG A 70 -4.07 21.56 -13.60
C ARG A 70 -4.29 20.99 -12.20
N THR A 71 -5.45 21.23 -11.61
CA THR A 71 -5.81 20.71 -10.28
C THR A 71 -5.74 19.17 -10.22
N LEU A 72 -6.28 18.48 -11.24
CA LEU A 72 -6.21 17.02 -11.30
C LEU A 72 -4.77 16.52 -11.49
N ALA A 73 -3.96 17.20 -12.31
CA ALA A 73 -2.56 16.83 -12.51
C ALA A 73 -1.75 16.99 -11.21
N GLU A 74 -1.94 18.10 -10.50
CA GLU A 74 -1.31 18.38 -9.21
C GLU A 74 -1.71 17.36 -8.15
N ALA A 75 -3.00 17.03 -8.05
CA ALA A 75 -3.49 16.04 -7.10
C ALA A 75 -2.97 14.62 -7.42
N LYS A 76 -2.91 14.24 -8.70
CA LYS A 76 -2.26 12.99 -9.14
C LYS A 76 -0.77 12.97 -8.82
N ALA A 77 -0.07 14.09 -8.97
CA ALA A 77 1.34 14.22 -8.60
C ALA A 77 1.55 14.11 -7.08
N ALA A 78 0.73 14.79 -6.28
CA ALA A 78 0.75 14.71 -4.82
C ALA A 78 0.54 13.28 -4.32
N ARG A 79 -0.42 12.56 -4.92
CA ARG A 79 -0.64 11.14 -4.65
C ARG A 79 0.59 10.28 -4.96
N ARG A 80 1.23 10.50 -6.11
CA ARG A 80 2.45 9.76 -6.50
C ARG A 80 3.58 9.97 -5.49
N ARG A 81 3.86 11.23 -5.13
CA ARG A 81 4.87 11.57 -4.10
C ARG A 81 4.58 10.89 -2.76
N ARG A 82 3.32 10.85 -2.32
CA ARG A 82 2.95 10.16 -1.08
C ARG A 82 3.18 8.65 -1.18
N LYS A 83 2.82 8.03 -2.30
CA LYS A 83 3.07 6.59 -2.54
C LYS A 83 4.56 6.29 -2.51
N GLU A 84 5.38 7.11 -3.17
CA GLU A 84 6.84 6.96 -3.18
C GLU A 84 7.43 7.09 -1.78
N ARG A 85 7.01 8.10 -1.00
CA ARG A 85 7.44 8.27 0.39
C ARG A 85 7.07 7.07 1.25
N LEU A 86 5.85 6.55 1.12
CA LEU A 86 5.42 5.37 1.87
C LEU A 86 6.22 4.12 1.49
N ASN A 87 6.53 3.95 0.20
CA ASN A 87 7.38 2.85 -0.25
C ASN A 87 8.82 2.99 0.28
N GLY A 88 9.38 4.20 0.25
CA GLY A 88 10.69 4.49 0.82
C GLY A 88 10.75 4.18 2.31
N LEU A 89 9.75 4.63 3.07
CA LEU A 89 9.62 4.27 4.48
C LEU A 89 9.56 2.75 4.64
N ARG A 90 8.64 2.06 3.94
CA ARG A 90 8.54 0.59 4.02
C ARG A 90 9.88 -0.09 3.75
N ALA A 91 10.66 0.38 2.78
CA ALA A 91 11.99 -0.16 2.51
C ALA A 91 12.97 0.05 3.69
N THR A 92 12.92 1.20 4.36
CA THR A 92 13.74 1.49 5.56
C THR A 92 13.34 0.63 6.76
N TRP A 93 12.05 0.36 6.95
CA TRP A 93 11.52 -0.38 8.10
C TRP A 93 11.47 -1.90 7.88
N MET A 94 11.78 -2.39 6.67
CA MET A 94 11.91 -3.82 6.41
C MET A 94 13.16 -4.33 7.12
N VAL A 95 12.98 -4.93 8.29
CA VAL A 95 13.99 -5.78 8.93
C VAL A 95 14.39 -6.85 7.89
N PRO A 96 15.69 -7.05 7.60
CA PRO A 96 16.09 -8.14 6.73
C PRO A 96 15.45 -9.44 7.24
N PRO A 97 14.95 -10.30 6.35
CA PRO A 97 14.32 -11.54 6.79
C PRO A 97 15.29 -12.25 7.74
N PRO A 98 14.82 -12.76 8.88
CA PRO A 98 15.69 -13.48 9.79
C PRO A 98 16.43 -14.55 8.98
N PRO A 99 17.74 -14.73 9.20
CA PRO A 99 18.50 -15.75 8.48
C PRO A 99 17.73 -17.06 8.56
N LYS A 100 17.54 -17.72 7.41
CA LYS A 100 16.81 -18.99 7.36
C LYS A 100 17.41 -19.89 8.45
N PRO A 101 16.59 -20.46 9.36
CA PRO A 101 17.11 -21.38 10.36
C PRO A 101 17.81 -22.51 9.62
N LEU A 102 19.09 -22.73 9.94
CA LEU A 102 19.86 -23.84 9.39
C LEU A 102 19.14 -25.13 9.76
N LEU A 103 18.51 -25.78 8.78
CA LEU A 103 17.86 -27.06 9.01
C LEU A 103 18.94 -28.15 9.01
N MET A 104 18.70 -29.25 9.73
CA MET A 104 19.62 -30.40 9.66
C MET A 104 19.81 -30.92 8.23
N GLY A 105 18.81 -30.78 7.37
CA GLY A 105 18.95 -31.11 5.95
C GLY A 105 19.99 -30.24 5.21
N ASP A 106 20.20 -28.99 5.61
CA ASP A 106 21.20 -28.11 5.01
C ASP A 106 22.61 -28.48 5.49
N VAL A 107 22.75 -28.88 6.76
CA VAL A 107 24.00 -29.39 7.34
C VAL A 107 24.42 -30.70 6.68
N LEU A 108 23.47 -31.64 6.51
CA LEU A 108 23.74 -32.92 5.85
C LEU A 108 24.18 -32.72 4.39
N ARG A 109 23.52 -31.82 3.65
CA ARG A 109 23.89 -31.49 2.27
C ARG A 109 25.27 -30.86 2.16
N ALA A 110 25.62 -29.96 3.08
CA ALA A 110 26.95 -29.35 3.14
C ALA A 110 28.04 -30.38 3.46
N LEU A 111 27.73 -31.38 4.30
CA LEU A 111 28.64 -32.47 4.62
C LEU A 111 28.87 -33.39 3.41
N ASP A 112 27.82 -33.74 2.68
CA ASP A 112 27.92 -34.53 1.45
C ASP A 112 28.81 -33.84 0.40
N GLU A 113 28.63 -32.53 0.19
CA GLU A 113 29.50 -31.76 -0.72
C GLU A 113 30.96 -31.74 -0.28
N LEU A 114 31.22 -31.71 1.05
CA LEU A 114 32.57 -31.73 1.59
C LEU A 114 33.24 -33.09 1.38
N LEU A 115 32.50 -34.18 1.61
CA LEU A 115 32.98 -35.54 1.39
C LEU A 115 33.32 -35.78 -0.08
N LEU A 116 32.45 -35.37 -1.01
CA LEU A 116 32.72 -35.45 -2.45
C LEU A 116 33.98 -34.68 -2.88
N ARG A 117 34.24 -33.52 -2.27
CA ARG A 117 35.47 -32.74 -2.52
C ARG A 117 36.72 -33.46 -2.01
N LEU A 118 36.63 -34.10 -0.84
CA LEU A 118 37.73 -34.87 -0.26
C LEU A 118 38.05 -36.08 -1.13
N ASP A 119 37.03 -36.81 -1.59
CA ASP A 119 37.21 -37.97 -2.46
C ASP A 119 37.95 -37.57 -3.76
N GLY A 120 37.50 -36.51 -4.43
CA GLY A 120 38.17 -35.99 -5.62
C GLY A 120 39.60 -35.49 -5.36
N LEU A 121 39.95 -35.07 -4.14
CA LEU A 121 41.35 -34.73 -3.78
C LEU A 121 42.19 -35.99 -3.54
N THR A 122 41.62 -37.04 -2.96
CA THR A 122 42.33 -38.31 -2.75
C THR A 122 42.61 -39.07 -4.04
N GLU A 123 41.68 -39.05 -5.00
CA GLU A 123 41.87 -39.64 -6.33
C GLU A 123 42.97 -38.92 -7.13
N ARG A 124 43.02 -37.59 -7.05
CA ARG A 124 44.09 -36.78 -7.66
C ARG A 124 45.47 -37.02 -7.05
N LYS A 125 45.55 -37.44 -5.78
CA LYS A 125 46.82 -37.77 -5.10
C LYS A 125 47.32 -39.18 -5.41
N ARG A 126 46.45 -40.07 -5.91
CA ARG A 126 46.78 -41.45 -6.29
C ARG A 126 47.15 -41.63 -7.76
N SER A 127 46.92 -40.61 -8.59
CA SER A 127 47.41 -40.52 -9.98
C SER A 127 48.77 -39.85 -10.02
#